data_AF-A0A8B6XUB6-F1
#
_entry.id   AF-A0A8B6XUB6-F1
#
_cell.length_a   1.000
_cell.length_b   1.000
_cell.length_c   1.000
_cell.angle_alpha   90.00
_cell.angle_beta   90.00
_cell.angle_gamma   90.00
#
_symmetry.space_group_name_H-M   'P 1'
#
loop_
_entity.id
_entity.type
_entity.pdbx_description
1 polymer ?
#
loop_
_entity_poly.entity_id
_entity_poly.type
_entity_poly.pdbx_seq_one_letter_code
_entity_poly.pdbx_strand_id
1 'polypeptide(L)'
;KAIRNLNGHSVAPYRIHAGKTVPIVKGGEATVMEEDEFYAIETFGSTGKGVVHDDMECSHYMKNFEVGHIPLRLARAKQLLNVINENFGTLAFCRRWLDRLGQTKYLMALRNLQDAGIIDAYPPLCDVKGCYTAQYEHTILLRPTCKEVLSRGEDY
;
A
#
# COMPACT_ATOMS: atom_id res chain seq x y z
N LYS A 1 8.46 14.15 15.73
CA LYS A 1 7.44 13.22 16.30
C LYS A 1 7.27 12.06 15.34
N ALA A 2 7.07 10.83 15.82
CA ALA A 2 6.64 9.74 14.95
C ALA A 2 5.22 10.00 14.42
N ILE A 3 4.94 9.67 13.16
CA ILE A 3 3.58 9.76 12.60
C ILE A 3 2.79 8.54 13.08
N ARG A 4 1.96 8.73 14.11
CA ARG A 4 1.43 7.61 14.92
C ARG A 4 0.42 6.70 14.22
N ASN A 5 -0.15 7.14 13.09
CA ASN A 5 -1.08 6.38 12.27
C ASN A 5 -0.45 5.94 10.93
N LEU A 6 0.89 5.91 10.87
CA LEU A 6 1.65 5.16 9.88
C LEU A 6 2.45 4.07 10.58
N ASN A 7 2.73 2.99 9.86
CA ASN A 7 3.22 1.74 10.41
C ASN A 7 4.05 1.03 9.36
N GLY A 8 5.04 0.24 9.78
CA GLY A 8 5.55 -0.82 8.91
C GLY A 8 4.54 -1.96 8.82
N HIS A 9 4.86 -3.00 8.05
CA HIS A 9 3.92 -4.08 7.79
C HIS A 9 4.60 -5.37 7.36
N SER A 10 3.89 -6.48 7.55
CA SER A 10 4.26 -7.75 6.93
C SER A 10 4.04 -7.73 5.42
N VAL A 11 4.84 -8.50 4.69
CA VAL A 11 4.81 -8.62 3.23
C VAL A 11 4.65 -10.09 2.84
N ALA A 12 3.86 -10.36 1.80
CA ALA A 12 3.66 -11.71 1.27
C ALA A 12 3.65 -11.68 -0.28
N PRO A 13 3.76 -12.83 -0.97
CA PRO A 13 3.71 -12.89 -2.42
C PRO A 13 2.48 -12.18 -2.98
N TYR A 14 2.71 -11.18 -3.84
CA TYR A 14 1.67 -10.33 -4.45
C TYR A 14 0.76 -9.58 -3.46
N ARG A 15 1.16 -9.44 -2.20
CA ARG A 15 0.40 -8.74 -1.16
C ARG A 15 1.34 -7.86 -0.34
N ILE A 16 1.38 -6.57 -0.68
CA ILE A 16 2.27 -5.62 -0.02
C ILE A 16 1.97 -5.49 1.47
N HIS A 17 0.68 -5.47 1.86
CA HIS A 17 0.24 -5.48 3.26
C HIS A 17 -0.37 -6.84 3.63
N ALA A 18 0.43 -7.71 4.27
CA ALA A 18 0.04 -9.10 4.55
C ALA A 18 -0.80 -9.31 5.82
N GLY A 19 -1.09 -8.25 6.57
CA GLY A 19 -2.08 -8.26 7.67
C GLY A 19 -1.51 -7.86 9.03
N LYS A 20 -0.25 -8.21 9.34
CA LYS A 20 0.44 -7.69 10.53
C LYS A 20 0.99 -6.29 10.28
N THR A 21 0.80 -5.40 11.25
CA THR A 21 1.34 -4.02 11.24
C THR A 21 2.44 -3.85 12.29
N VAL A 22 3.41 -2.99 12.02
CA VAL A 22 4.55 -2.71 12.91
C VAL A 22 4.41 -1.28 13.43
N PRO A 23 3.97 -1.09 14.68
CA PRO A 23 3.74 0.23 15.25
C PRO A 23 5.05 1.00 15.49
N ILE A 24 5.03 2.30 15.20
CA ILE A 24 6.15 3.22 15.46
C ILE A 24 5.92 4.10 16.71
N VAL A 25 4.90 3.76 17.50
CA VAL A 25 4.58 4.36 18.80
C VAL A 25 4.13 3.27 19.78
N LYS A 26 4.18 3.56 21.09
CA LYS A 26 3.68 2.65 22.13
C LYS A 26 2.18 2.42 22.03
N GLY A 27 1.71 1.27 22.53
CA GLY A 27 0.28 0.94 22.65
C GLY A 27 -0.31 0.14 21.47
N GLY A 28 0.54 -0.43 20.61
CA GLY A 28 0.11 -1.36 19.57
C GLY A 28 -0.27 -2.74 20.12
N GLU A 29 -0.62 -3.65 19.21
CA GLU A 29 -0.95 -5.03 19.54
C GLU A 29 0.25 -5.80 20.14
N ALA A 30 -0.05 -6.85 20.90
CA ALA A 30 0.96 -7.76 21.44
C ALA A 30 1.29 -8.93 20.49
N THR A 31 0.89 -8.82 19.22
CA THR A 31 1.15 -9.79 18.16
C THR A 31 2.65 -9.97 17.94
N VAL A 32 3.11 -11.22 17.81
CA VAL A 32 4.53 -11.57 17.69
C VAL A 32 4.88 -11.82 16.22
N MET A 33 6.08 -11.41 15.82
CA MET A 33 6.64 -11.76 14.51
C MET A 33 7.03 -13.24 14.49
N GLU A 34 6.76 -13.92 13.40
CA GLU A 34 6.97 -15.36 13.23
C GLU A 34 8.15 -15.65 12.28
N GLU A 35 8.70 -16.86 12.39
CA GLU A 35 9.72 -17.36 11.47
C GLU A 35 9.19 -17.35 10.02
N ASP A 36 10.09 -17.09 9.07
CA ASP A 36 9.84 -16.96 7.62
C ASP A 36 8.97 -15.77 7.17
N GLU A 37 8.55 -14.90 8.09
CA GLU A 37 7.84 -13.68 7.72
C GLU A 37 8.78 -12.61 7.13
N PHE A 38 8.26 -11.89 6.13
CA PHE A 38 8.88 -10.69 5.58
C PHE A 38 8.22 -9.46 6.17
N TYR A 39 9.03 -8.44 6.44
CA TYR A 39 8.53 -7.16 6.95
C TYR A 39 9.16 -5.98 6.23
N ALA A 40 8.32 -5.03 5.86
CA ALA A 40 8.67 -3.64 5.65
C ALA A 40 8.80 -2.96 7.02
N ILE A 41 10.03 -2.58 7.38
CA ILE A 41 10.32 -1.81 8.58
C ILE A 41 10.56 -0.38 8.15
N GLU A 42 9.51 0.42 8.24
CA GLU A 42 9.51 1.84 7.91
C GLU A 42 9.13 2.70 9.10
N THR A 43 9.74 3.89 9.15
CA THR A 43 9.43 4.89 10.17
C THR A 43 9.26 6.25 9.56
N PHE A 44 8.38 7.06 10.15
CA PHE A 44 8.04 8.38 9.65
C PHE A 44 8.22 9.42 10.75
N GLY A 45 9.16 10.33 10.54
CA GLY A 45 9.35 11.51 11.38
C GLY A 45 8.57 12.71 10.84
N SER A 46 7.95 13.50 11.71
CA SER A 46 7.25 14.73 11.36
C SER A 46 7.58 15.88 12.32
N THR A 47 7.71 17.10 11.80
CA THR A 47 7.75 18.34 12.59
C THR A 47 6.36 18.87 12.97
N GLY A 48 5.29 18.28 12.41
CA GLY A 48 3.89 18.69 12.58
C GLY A 48 3.17 18.03 13.75
N LYS A 49 1.95 17.53 13.49
CA LYS A 49 1.11 16.87 14.50
C LYS A 49 1.48 15.40 14.72
N GLY A 50 2.27 14.81 13.84
CA GLY A 50 2.57 13.38 13.86
C GLY A 50 1.33 12.55 13.58
N VAL A 51 0.47 13.01 12.66
CA VAL A 51 -0.71 12.31 12.16
C VAL A 51 -0.90 12.68 10.71
N VAL A 52 -1.14 11.68 9.86
CA VAL A 52 -1.53 11.91 8.48
C VAL A 52 -3.04 11.83 8.29
N HIS A 53 -3.53 12.53 7.28
CA HIS A 53 -4.88 12.44 6.74
C HIS A 53 -4.80 12.43 5.22
N ASP A 54 -5.85 11.94 4.58
CA ASP A 54 -5.97 11.95 3.13
C ASP A 54 -6.03 13.41 2.63
N ASP A 55 -5.18 13.75 1.67
CA ASP A 55 -5.19 15.04 0.99
C ASP A 55 -4.73 14.87 -0.48
N MET A 56 -5.01 15.88 -1.31
CA MET A 56 -4.68 15.93 -2.74
C MET A 56 -5.39 14.87 -3.60
N GLU A 57 -5.05 14.82 -4.89
CA GLU A 57 -5.66 13.89 -5.83
C GLU A 57 -5.11 12.47 -5.67
N CYS A 58 -6.01 11.50 -5.52
CA CYS A 58 -5.64 10.09 -5.41
C CYS A 58 -5.04 9.55 -6.71
N SER A 59 -3.89 8.89 -6.59
CA SER A 59 -3.13 8.34 -7.71
C SER A 59 -2.81 6.86 -7.58
N HIS A 60 -2.82 6.30 -6.37
CA HIS A 60 -2.50 4.89 -6.10
C HIS A 60 -3.77 4.09 -5.83
N TYR A 61 -3.79 2.88 -6.38
CA TYR A 61 -4.91 1.96 -6.34
C TYR A 61 -4.38 0.55 -6.20
N MET A 62 -5.13 -0.33 -5.55
CA MET A 62 -4.76 -1.74 -5.44
C MET A 62 -6.02 -2.59 -5.43
N LYS A 63 -5.96 -3.77 -6.05
CA LYS A 63 -7.06 -4.72 -5.93
C LYS A 63 -7.10 -5.27 -4.51
N ASN A 64 -8.29 -5.32 -3.93
CA ASN A 64 -8.48 -5.94 -2.63
C ASN A 64 -8.12 -7.43 -2.71
N PHE A 65 -7.15 -7.87 -1.91
CA PHE A 65 -6.60 -9.22 -1.98
C PHE A 65 -7.63 -10.30 -1.63
N GLU A 66 -8.56 -10.00 -0.72
CA GLU A 66 -9.55 -10.94 -0.22
C GLU A 66 -10.79 -11.04 -1.12
N VAL A 67 -10.94 -10.10 -2.07
CA VAL A 67 -12.12 -10.03 -2.93
C VAL A 67 -11.99 -11.03 -4.08
N GLY A 68 -12.90 -12.00 -4.08
CA GLY A 68 -13.10 -12.94 -5.17
C GLY A 68 -13.79 -12.32 -6.40
N HIS A 69 -14.41 -13.16 -7.22
CA HIS A 69 -15.11 -12.68 -8.41
C HIS A 69 -16.40 -11.93 -8.05
N ILE A 70 -16.51 -10.67 -8.49
CA ILE A 70 -17.73 -9.85 -8.39
C ILE A 70 -18.30 -9.60 -9.79
N PRO A 71 -19.56 -9.98 -10.07
CA PRO A 71 -20.16 -9.77 -11.38
C PRO A 71 -20.47 -8.29 -11.61
N LEU A 72 -19.69 -7.64 -12.47
CA LEU A 72 -19.91 -6.26 -12.88
C LEU A 72 -21.00 -6.17 -13.95
N ARG A 73 -21.76 -5.07 -13.99
CA ARG A 73 -22.73 -4.80 -15.07
C ARG A 73 -22.12 -3.96 -16.20
N LEU A 74 -21.29 -2.98 -15.87
CA LEU A 74 -20.73 -2.05 -16.85
C LEU A 74 -19.58 -2.68 -17.65
N ALA A 75 -19.72 -2.69 -18.98
CA ALA A 75 -18.73 -3.27 -19.89
C ALA A 75 -17.33 -2.64 -19.73
N ARG A 76 -17.25 -1.31 -19.60
CA ARG A 76 -15.97 -0.63 -19.37
C ARG A 76 -15.31 -0.99 -18.04
N ALA A 77 -16.09 -1.20 -16.98
CA ALA A 77 -15.55 -1.64 -15.69
C ALA A 77 -14.99 -3.06 -15.78
N LYS A 78 -15.68 -3.97 -16.49
CA LYS A 78 -15.15 -5.32 -16.78
C LYS A 78 -13.83 -5.26 -17.56
N GLN A 79 -13.79 -4.48 -18.63
CA GLN A 79 -12.59 -4.31 -19.45
C GLN A 79 -11.42 -3.78 -18.62
N LEU A 80 -11.64 -2.74 -17.82
CA LEU A 80 -10.61 -2.19 -16.95
C LEU A 80 -10.15 -3.21 -15.89
N LEU A 81 -11.08 -3.94 -15.27
CA LEU A 81 -10.72 -4.97 -14.28
C LEU A 81 -9.89 -6.10 -14.91
N ASN A 82 -10.17 -6.49 -16.15
CA ASN A 82 -9.36 -7.48 -16.86
C ASN A 82 -7.94 -6.95 -17.08
N VAL A 83 -7.79 -5.71 -17.55
CA VAL A 83 -6.48 -5.06 -17.68
C VAL A 83 -5.72 -5.06 -16.35
N ILE A 84 -6.40 -4.71 -15.25
CA ILE A 84 -5.79 -4.72 -13.91
C ILE A 84 -5.34 -6.12 -13.50
N ASN A 85 -6.19 -7.14 -13.70
CA ASN A 85 -5.87 -8.52 -13.35
C ASN A 85 -4.68 -9.05 -14.18
N GLU A 86 -4.63 -8.76 -15.48
CA GLU A 86 -3.58 -9.23 -16.39
C GLU A 86 -2.23 -8.55 -16.14
N ASN A 87 -2.22 -7.28 -15.74
CA ASN A 87 -1.00 -6.48 -15.64
C ASN A 87 -0.48 -6.33 -14.21
N PHE A 88 -1.36 -6.34 -13.20
CA PHE A 88 -1.00 -6.04 -11.81
C PHE A 88 -1.46 -7.13 -10.83
N GLY A 89 -2.55 -7.84 -11.14
CA GLY A 89 -3.14 -8.80 -10.22
C GLY A 89 -3.60 -8.09 -8.93
N THR A 90 -2.93 -8.40 -7.82
CA THR A 90 -3.13 -7.77 -6.50
C THR A 90 -2.03 -6.77 -6.13
N LEU A 91 -1.05 -6.53 -6.99
CA LEU A 91 -0.06 -5.47 -6.80
C LEU A 91 -0.71 -4.10 -6.97
N ALA A 92 -0.17 -3.11 -6.26
CA ALA A 92 -0.59 -1.72 -6.42
C ALA A 92 -0.25 -1.21 -7.83
N PHE A 93 -1.06 -0.27 -8.32
CA PHE A 93 -0.87 0.42 -9.58
C PHE A 93 -1.23 1.91 -9.46
N CYS A 94 -0.95 2.68 -10.51
CA CYS A 94 -1.33 4.08 -10.58
C CYS A 94 -1.93 4.46 -11.93
N ARG A 95 -2.61 5.61 -12.00
CA ARG A 95 -3.24 6.13 -13.23
C ARG A 95 -2.27 6.19 -14.42
N ARG A 96 -1.05 6.66 -14.19
CA ARG A 96 0.01 6.75 -15.22
C ARG A 96 0.33 5.40 -15.87
N TRP A 97 0.20 4.30 -15.14
CA TRP A 97 0.45 2.96 -15.69
C TRP A 97 -0.70 2.49 -16.57
N LEU A 98 -1.95 2.82 -16.20
CA LEU A 98 -3.11 2.60 -17.08
C LEU A 98 -2.99 3.43 -18.37
N ASP A 99 -2.54 4.69 -18.28
CA ASP A 99 -2.30 5.55 -19.44
C ASP A 99 -1.25 4.92 -20.38
N ARG A 100 -0.15 4.38 -19.83
CA ARG A 100 0.92 3.71 -20.59
C ARG A 100 0.41 2.44 -21.30
N LEU A 101 -0.59 1.76 -20.74
CA LEU A 101 -1.27 0.62 -21.36
C LEU A 101 -2.32 1.05 -22.39
N GLY A 102 -2.39 2.34 -22.74
CA GLY A 102 -3.33 2.88 -23.72
C GLY A 102 -4.77 2.99 -23.21
N GLN A 103 -5.01 2.82 -21.90
CA GLN A 103 -6.33 3.02 -21.33
C GLN A 103 -6.68 4.51 -21.36
N THR A 104 -7.87 4.84 -21.82
CA THR A 104 -8.37 6.22 -21.87
C THR A 104 -9.78 6.29 -21.29
N LYS A 105 -10.16 7.48 -20.78
CA LYS A 105 -11.51 7.73 -20.21
C LYS A 105 -11.95 6.69 -19.17
N TYR A 106 -11.01 6.12 -18.42
CA TYR A 106 -11.24 5.01 -17.49
C TYR A 106 -11.66 5.46 -16.08
N LEU A 107 -11.58 6.76 -15.74
CA LEU A 107 -11.82 7.24 -14.38
C LEU A 107 -13.20 6.83 -13.81
N MET A 108 -14.27 6.89 -14.62
CA MET A 108 -15.58 6.40 -14.18
C MET A 108 -15.62 4.89 -13.98
N ALA A 109 -14.90 4.13 -14.82
CA ALA A 109 -14.82 2.68 -14.68
C ALA A 109 -14.04 2.31 -13.42
N LEU A 110 -12.93 3.01 -13.14
CA LEU A 110 -12.14 2.86 -11.94
C LEU A 110 -12.99 3.16 -10.69
N ARG A 111 -13.73 4.27 -10.68
CA ARG A 111 -14.66 4.60 -9.59
C ARG A 111 -15.70 3.51 -9.36
N ASN A 112 -16.26 2.93 -10.43
CA ASN A 112 -17.19 1.80 -10.29
C ASN A 112 -16.56 0.58 -9.64
N LEU A 113 -15.28 0.29 -9.91
CA LEU A 113 -14.57 -0.80 -9.26
C LEU A 113 -14.32 -0.51 -7.76
N GLN A 114 -14.11 0.75 -7.41
CA GLN A 114 -13.97 1.19 -6.02
C GLN A 114 -15.28 1.13 -5.26
N ASP A 115 -16.36 1.65 -5.85
CA ASP A 115 -17.69 1.61 -5.25
C ASP A 115 -18.18 0.15 -5.06
N ALA A 116 -17.68 -0.78 -5.87
CA ALA A 116 -17.92 -2.21 -5.74
C ALA A 116 -17.00 -2.94 -4.75
N GLY A 117 -16.04 -2.24 -4.13
CA GLY A 117 -15.06 -2.81 -3.18
C GLY A 117 -14.00 -3.71 -3.83
N ILE A 118 -13.86 -3.71 -5.15
CA ILE A 118 -12.88 -4.54 -5.87
C ILE A 118 -11.50 -3.89 -5.83
N ILE A 119 -11.46 -2.55 -5.92
CA ILE A 119 -10.25 -1.75 -5.93
C ILE A 119 -10.29 -0.77 -4.76
N ASP A 120 -9.26 -0.77 -3.94
CA ASP A 120 -9.07 0.20 -2.86
C ASP A 120 -8.27 1.41 -3.38
N ALA A 121 -8.63 2.60 -2.91
CA ALA A 121 -7.91 3.85 -3.20
C ALA A 121 -6.90 4.14 -2.09
N TYR A 122 -5.70 4.57 -2.47
CA TYR A 122 -4.65 4.99 -1.55
C TYR A 122 -4.26 6.44 -1.86
N PRO A 123 -5.03 7.43 -1.36
CA PRO A 123 -4.69 8.84 -1.55
C PRO A 123 -3.38 9.20 -0.85
N PRO A 124 -2.74 10.31 -1.24
CA PRO A 124 -1.60 10.84 -0.50
C PRO A 124 -1.92 11.09 0.97
N LEU A 125 -1.01 10.69 1.85
CA LEU A 125 -1.12 10.81 3.30
C LEU A 125 -0.27 11.99 3.80
N CYS A 126 -0.93 13.05 4.26
CA CYS A 126 -0.28 14.31 4.60
C CYS A 126 -0.48 14.69 6.09
N ASP A 127 0.57 15.20 6.74
CA ASP A 127 0.42 15.90 8.02
C ASP A 127 0.06 17.39 7.75
N VAL A 128 -0.06 18.22 8.78
CA VAL A 128 -0.54 19.61 8.65
C VAL A 128 0.34 20.45 7.73
N LYS A 129 -0.31 21.33 6.95
CA LYS A 129 0.36 22.26 6.04
C LYS A 129 1.53 23.00 6.71
N GLY A 130 2.67 23.05 6.02
CA GLY A 130 3.87 23.75 6.48
C GLY A 130 4.79 22.93 7.38
N CYS A 131 4.44 21.68 7.71
CA CYS A 131 5.37 20.76 8.36
C CYS A 131 6.27 20.05 7.35
N TYR A 132 7.27 19.34 7.87
CA TYR A 132 8.17 18.48 7.11
C TYR A 132 8.08 17.06 7.64
N THR A 133 8.10 16.10 6.72
CA THR A 133 8.16 14.66 7.04
C THR A 133 9.43 14.04 6.45
N ALA A 134 9.90 12.96 7.07
CA ALA A 134 11.01 12.15 6.58
C ALA A 134 10.69 10.67 6.82
N GLN A 135 11.16 9.80 5.93
CA GLN A 135 10.97 8.35 5.98
C GLN A 135 12.28 7.64 5.66
N TYR A 136 12.50 6.50 6.33
CA TYR A 136 13.44 5.46 5.89
C TYR A 136 12.75 4.10 6.03
N GLU A 137 13.13 3.16 5.18
CA GLU A 137 12.54 1.83 5.11
C GLU A 137 13.56 0.78 4.69
N HIS A 138 13.45 -0.41 5.27
CA HIS A 138 14.04 -1.63 4.73
C HIS A 138 13.06 -2.81 4.77
N THR A 139 13.18 -3.69 3.80
CA THR A 139 12.66 -5.06 3.88
C THR A 139 13.62 -5.96 4.65
N ILE A 140 13.09 -6.67 5.64
CA ILE A 140 13.79 -7.74 6.38
C ILE A 140 13.11 -9.09 6.16
N LEU A 141 13.88 -10.16 6.32
CA LEU A 141 13.39 -11.53 6.37
C LEU A 141 13.83 -12.19 7.68
N LEU A 142 12.87 -12.83 8.35
CA LEU A 142 13.08 -13.55 9.62
C LEU A 142 13.39 -15.02 9.34
N ARG A 143 14.59 -15.32 8.84
CA ARG A 143 14.99 -16.70 8.51
C ARG A 143 15.11 -17.53 9.79
N PRO A 144 15.00 -18.87 9.69
CA PRO A 144 15.15 -19.76 10.84
C PRO A 144 16.49 -19.63 11.56
N THR A 145 17.54 -19.21 10.84
CA THR A 145 18.91 -19.12 11.37
C THR A 145 19.37 -17.70 11.66
N CYS A 146 18.72 -16.67 11.11
CA CYS A 146 19.10 -15.28 11.29
C CYS A 146 18.03 -14.31 10.81
N LYS A 147 18.09 -13.08 11.29
CA LYS A 147 17.40 -11.94 10.65
C LYS A 147 18.29 -11.34 9.57
N GLU A 148 17.77 -11.20 8.36
CA GLU A 148 18.50 -10.61 7.23
C GLU A 148 17.82 -9.31 6.77
N VAL A 149 18.60 -8.24 6.60
CA VAL A 149 18.12 -6.97 6.02
C VAL A 149 18.38 -7.02 4.52
N LEU A 150 17.45 -7.62 3.78
CA LEU A 150 17.59 -7.93 2.35
C LEU A 150 17.89 -6.72 1.47
N SER A 151 17.44 -5.54 1.91
CA SER A 151 17.51 -4.29 1.15
C SER A 151 18.60 -3.34 1.63
N ARG A 152 19.51 -3.77 2.51
CA ARG A 152 20.61 -2.92 2.99
C ARG A 152 21.60 -2.62 1.86
N GLY A 153 21.98 -1.35 1.71
CA GLY A 153 23.04 -0.90 0.81
C GLY A 153 24.20 -0.21 1.55
N GLU A 154 25.16 0.32 0.79
CA GLU A 154 26.22 1.21 1.34
C GLU A 154 25.72 2.64 1.60
N ASP A 155 24.59 3.00 0.98
CA ASP A 155 23.95 4.30 1.09
C ASP A 155 23.14 4.42 2.39
N TYR A 156 22.27 3.45 2.68
CA TYR A 156 21.54 3.37 3.95
C TYR A 156 20.98 1.99 4.24
#